data_AF-A0AAW2H9F7-F1
#
_entry.id   AF-A0AAW2H9F7-F1
#
_cell.length_a   1.000
_cell.length_b   1.000
_cell.length_c   1.000
_cell.angle_alpha   90.00
_cell.angle_beta   90.00
_cell.angle_gamma   90.00
#
_symmetry.space_group_name_H-M   'P 1'
#
loop_
_entity.id
_entity.type
_entity.pdbx_description
1 polymer ?
#
loop_
_entity_poly.entity_id
_entity_poly.type
_entity_poly.pdbx_seq_one_letter_code
_entity_poly.pdbx_strand_id
1 'polypeptide(L)'
;MKREDFYRKCGSLLRSVMHRRASVASACLGMKNPKPYYAILHGVVRNYAYLEEMLRGRGCIVLSSAELAGARRSMLARGPPQKTFIRVNTLKCTSASDLDLNIIQTAVPDVFELAEKFDHRCPLYNEGMYFVQNLSSCIPAFVLGPPQNSVVMDTCAAPGNKTTHLSAIMKNTGRVYAVERSRGRFATLQSMVGKSGATNVVPINSDFLKLDPEDFGDVEYALVDPSCSGSGIHRVYERDDARLRDLQNVQVRIITKLAQFRNLRRFVYSTCSVHTEENEDVVAKVLETCKDFELGVIGDFWSTRGDTKYHFSENVIRSYPDSSLGTIGFFASLFVRKQAQ
;
A
#
# COMPACT_ATOMS: atom_id res chain seq x y z
N MET A 1 31.62 20.66 16.40
CA MET A 1 32.28 19.97 15.26
C MET A 1 32.45 20.98 14.15
N LYS A 2 33.65 21.12 13.58
CA LYS A 2 33.87 22.04 12.46
C LYS A 2 33.07 21.54 11.24
N ARG A 3 32.57 22.46 10.42
CA ARG A 3 31.68 22.17 9.28
C ARG A 3 32.30 21.17 8.29
N GLU A 4 33.60 21.26 8.05
CA GLU A 4 34.32 20.33 7.17
C GLU A 4 34.41 18.91 7.72
N ASP A 5 34.63 18.75 9.03
CA ASP A 5 34.70 17.42 9.67
C ASP A 5 33.35 16.69 9.64
N PHE A 6 32.26 17.46 9.74
CA PHE A 6 30.90 16.94 9.58
C PHE A 6 30.69 16.35 8.17
N TYR A 7 31.00 17.10 7.11
CA TYR A 7 30.84 16.62 5.73
C TYR A 7 31.81 15.50 5.37
N ARG A 8 33.05 15.53 5.86
CA ARG A 8 34.02 14.43 5.70
C ARG A 8 33.48 13.14 6.33
N LYS A 9 32.83 13.24 7.49
CA LYS A 9 32.17 12.12 8.16
C LYS A 9 30.92 11.64 7.41
N CYS A 10 30.09 12.54 6.86
CA CYS A 10 28.99 12.18 5.96
C CYS A 10 29.50 11.39 4.74
N GLY A 11 30.61 11.81 4.10
CA GLY A 11 31.19 11.09 2.97
C GLY A 11 31.67 9.66 3.32
N SER A 12 32.26 9.48 4.50
CA SER A 12 32.65 8.15 5.01
C SER A 12 31.44 7.25 5.28
N LEU A 13 30.38 7.80 5.87
CA LEU A 13 29.12 7.07 6.12
C LEU A 13 28.41 6.71 4.81
N LEU A 14 28.39 7.63 3.83
CA LEU A 14 27.81 7.37 2.51
C LEU A 14 28.54 6.21 1.81
N ARG A 15 29.88 6.18 1.85
CA ARG A 15 30.66 5.04 1.34
C ARG A 15 30.28 3.74 2.04
N SER A 16 30.18 3.72 3.37
CA SER A 16 29.75 2.54 4.13
C SER A 16 28.35 2.03 3.72
N VAL A 17 27.42 2.95 3.50
CA VAL A 17 26.05 2.65 3.03
C VAL A 17 26.05 2.14 1.59
N MET A 18 26.86 2.71 0.69
CA MET A 18 26.94 2.30 -0.71
C MET A 18 27.65 0.96 -0.92
N HIS A 19 28.66 0.63 -0.11
CA HIS A 19 29.40 -0.64 -0.18
C HIS A 19 28.72 -1.79 0.59
N ARG A 20 27.39 -1.73 0.77
CA ARG A 20 26.52 -2.76 1.40
C ARG A 20 26.84 -3.12 2.86
N ARG A 21 27.57 -2.28 3.62
CA ARG A 21 27.92 -2.57 5.02
C ARG A 21 26.92 -2.04 6.06
N ALA A 22 25.92 -1.25 5.66
CA ALA A 22 24.93 -0.67 6.57
C ALA A 22 23.74 -0.04 5.81
N SER A 23 22.56 0.00 6.43
CA SER A 23 21.47 0.91 6.02
C SER A 23 21.82 2.35 6.44
N VAL A 24 21.18 3.38 5.86
CA VAL A 24 21.40 4.77 6.30
C VAL A 24 21.12 4.92 7.80
N ALA A 25 20.08 4.23 8.29
CA ALA A 25 19.74 4.17 9.69
C ALA A 25 20.85 3.50 10.52
N SER A 26 21.34 2.32 10.12
CA SER A 26 22.38 1.61 10.88
C SER A 26 23.75 2.29 10.81
N ALA A 27 24.07 2.97 9.70
CA ALA A 27 25.28 3.76 9.56
C ALA A 27 25.28 4.99 10.49
N CYS A 28 24.10 5.55 10.78
CA CYS A 28 23.97 6.68 11.70
C CYS A 28 23.89 6.25 13.18
N LEU A 29 23.66 4.96 13.47
CA LEU A 29 23.23 4.47 14.79
C LEU A 29 24.30 4.55 15.90
N GLY A 30 25.55 4.87 15.56
CA GLY A 30 26.63 5.13 16.53
C GLY A 30 27.00 6.61 16.70
N MET A 31 26.24 7.54 16.11
CA MET A 31 26.60 8.97 16.10
C MET A 31 26.02 9.70 17.31
N LYS A 32 26.82 10.59 17.93
CA LYS A 32 26.37 11.45 19.05
C LYS A 32 25.13 12.31 18.72
N ASN A 33 24.86 12.59 17.45
CA ASN A 33 23.63 13.25 16.97
C ASN A 33 23.29 12.76 15.54
N PRO A 34 22.46 11.71 15.39
CA PRO A 34 22.30 11.02 14.11
C PRO A 34 21.37 11.72 13.11
N LYS A 35 20.43 12.56 13.57
CA LYS A 35 19.40 13.18 12.73
C LYS A 35 19.95 14.01 11.54
N PRO A 36 20.98 14.85 11.70
CA PRO A 36 21.55 15.63 10.60
C PRO A 36 22.27 14.77 9.55
N TYR A 37 22.95 13.71 10.00
CA TYR A 37 23.62 12.75 9.10
C TYR A 37 22.58 11.95 8.32
N TYR A 38 21.53 11.49 9.00
CA TYR A 38 20.42 10.78 8.38
C TYR A 38 19.76 11.65 7.29
N ALA A 39 19.43 12.91 7.59
CA ALA A 39 18.80 13.81 6.62
C ALA A 39 19.64 14.02 5.34
N ILE A 40 20.96 14.21 5.49
CA ILE A 40 21.88 14.40 4.36
C ILE A 40 22.08 13.10 3.59
N LEU A 41 22.40 12.00 4.27
CA LEU A 41 22.64 10.70 3.64
C LEU A 41 21.38 10.19 2.93
N HIS A 42 20.22 10.30 3.59
CA HIS A 42 18.93 9.93 3.01
C HIS A 42 18.60 10.83 1.80
N GLY A 43 18.86 12.14 1.89
CA GLY A 43 18.68 13.08 0.77
C GLY A 43 19.60 12.78 -0.42
N VAL A 44 20.86 12.45 -0.18
CA VAL A 44 21.86 12.11 -1.21
C VAL A 44 21.54 10.76 -1.85
N VAL A 45 21.19 9.75 -1.06
CA VAL A 45 20.80 8.42 -1.57
C VAL A 45 19.51 8.48 -2.39
N ARG A 46 18.55 9.34 -2.00
CA ARG A 46 17.29 9.53 -2.74
C ARG A 46 17.45 10.30 -4.05
N ASN A 47 18.45 11.18 -4.14
CA ASN A 47 18.72 12.02 -5.32
C ASN A 47 20.02 11.63 -6.04
N TYR A 48 20.46 10.36 -5.91
CA TYR A 48 21.78 9.93 -6.38
C TYR A 48 21.98 10.10 -7.89
N ALA A 49 20.92 9.98 -8.70
CA ALA A 49 20.99 10.25 -10.15
C ALA A 49 21.42 11.69 -10.47
N TYR A 50 20.89 12.66 -9.71
CA TYR A 50 21.26 14.08 -9.81
C TYR A 50 22.68 14.33 -9.27
N LEU A 51 23.07 13.59 -8.22
CA LEU A 51 24.44 13.62 -7.70
C LEU A 51 25.43 13.07 -8.75
N GLU A 52 25.09 12.00 -9.46
CA GLU A 52 25.89 11.40 -10.53
C GLU A 52 26.11 12.38 -11.69
N GLU A 53 25.07 13.12 -12.07
CA GLU A 53 25.11 14.16 -13.10
C GLU A 53 25.97 15.37 -12.67
N MET A 54 25.81 15.84 -11.42
CA MET A 54 26.67 16.87 -10.84
C MET A 54 28.13 16.43 -10.71
N LEU A 55 28.38 15.17 -10.38
CA LEU A 55 29.73 14.61 -10.20
C LEU A 55 30.45 14.39 -11.54
N ARG A 56 29.72 13.99 -12.60
CA ARG A 56 30.23 13.98 -13.98
C ARG A 56 30.66 15.37 -14.46
N GLY A 57 29.95 16.42 -14.01
CA GLY A 57 30.24 17.81 -14.37
C GLY A 57 31.35 18.50 -13.57
N ARG A 58 31.79 17.98 -12.41
CA ARG A 58 32.72 18.70 -11.51
C ARG A 58 33.89 17.89 -10.92
N GLY A 59 34.20 16.70 -11.41
CA GLY A 59 35.50 16.04 -11.20
C GLY A 59 35.95 15.74 -9.74
N CYS A 60 35.13 15.98 -8.72
CA CYS A 60 35.61 15.96 -7.33
C CYS A 60 35.54 14.59 -6.61
N ILE A 61 35.00 13.53 -7.21
CA ILE A 61 35.04 12.18 -6.63
C ILE A 61 35.21 11.13 -7.75
N VAL A 62 36.38 10.48 -7.82
CA VAL A 62 36.61 9.33 -8.70
C VAL A 62 36.17 8.06 -7.96
N LEU A 63 34.98 7.55 -8.28
CA LEU A 63 34.58 6.19 -7.90
C LEU A 63 35.20 5.21 -8.89
N SER A 64 35.76 4.10 -8.42
CA SER A 64 36.29 3.06 -9.30
C SER A 64 35.16 2.37 -10.08
N SER A 65 35.49 1.81 -11.24
CA SER A 65 34.54 1.06 -12.10
C SER A 65 33.83 -0.08 -11.36
N ALA A 66 34.51 -0.70 -10.37
CA ALA A 66 33.94 -1.73 -9.52
C ALA A 66 32.89 -1.20 -8.53
N GLU A 67 33.10 0.00 -7.99
CA GLU A 67 32.16 0.66 -7.06
C GLU A 67 30.92 1.16 -7.80
N LEU A 68 31.08 1.72 -9.01
CA LEU A 68 29.98 2.05 -9.91
C LEU A 68 29.19 0.81 -10.32
N ALA A 69 29.87 -0.30 -10.65
CA ALA A 69 29.20 -1.57 -10.96
C ALA A 69 28.49 -2.18 -9.75
N GLY A 70 29.03 -2.04 -8.54
CA GLY A 70 28.40 -2.46 -7.29
C GLY A 70 27.15 -1.65 -6.95
N ALA A 71 27.22 -0.32 -7.09
CA ALA A 71 26.09 0.58 -6.91
C ALA A 71 25.02 0.37 -7.98
N ARG A 72 25.40 0.23 -9.26
CA ARG A 72 24.48 -0.08 -10.37
C ARG A 72 23.79 -1.42 -10.17
N ARG A 73 24.50 -2.46 -9.71
CA ARG A 73 23.88 -3.74 -9.31
C ARG A 73 22.94 -3.59 -8.12
N SER A 74 23.28 -2.77 -7.13
CA SER A 74 22.38 -2.48 -6.01
C SER A 74 21.17 -1.63 -6.39
N MET A 75 21.27 -0.80 -7.43
CA MET A 75 20.21 0.06 -7.92
C MET A 75 19.27 -0.69 -8.86
N LEU A 76 19.83 -1.53 -9.75
CA LEU A 76 19.08 -2.52 -10.54
C LEU A 76 18.32 -3.48 -9.62
N ALA A 77 18.95 -3.94 -8.53
CA ALA A 77 18.28 -4.77 -7.53
C ALA A 77 17.22 -4.02 -6.70
N ARG A 78 17.19 -2.68 -6.74
CA ARG A 78 16.21 -1.85 -6.00
C ARG A 78 15.05 -1.37 -6.87
N GLY A 79 15.10 -1.55 -8.19
CA GLY A 79 14.10 -1.04 -9.13
C GLY A 79 14.04 0.49 -9.22
N PRO A 80 13.27 1.04 -10.18
CA PRO A 80 13.04 2.48 -10.32
C PRO A 80 12.50 3.11 -9.02
N PRO A 81 12.70 4.41 -8.76
CA PRO A 81 12.10 5.08 -7.62
C PRO A 81 10.57 4.91 -7.64
N GLN A 82 9.98 4.58 -6.49
CA GLN A 82 8.52 4.53 -6.37
C GLN A 82 7.97 5.93 -6.61
N LYS A 83 6.93 6.00 -7.44
CA LYS A 83 6.24 7.24 -7.75
C LYS A 83 5.34 7.63 -6.57
N THR A 84 5.07 8.92 -6.43
CA THR A 84 4.10 9.40 -5.45
C THR A 84 2.74 9.43 -6.13
N PHE A 85 1.74 8.89 -5.46
CA PHE A 85 0.37 8.90 -5.95
C PHE A 85 -0.52 9.60 -4.94
N ILE A 86 -1.55 10.26 -5.45
CA ILE A 86 -2.61 10.85 -4.67
C ILE A 86 -3.96 10.26 -5.08
N ARG A 87 -4.87 10.17 -4.12
CA ARG A 87 -6.29 9.92 -4.35
C ARG A 87 -7.06 11.17 -4.01
N VAL A 88 -7.79 11.72 -4.97
CA VAL A 88 -8.68 12.86 -4.75
C VAL A 88 -9.82 12.44 -3.83
N ASN A 89 -10.18 13.31 -2.88
CA ASN A 89 -11.31 13.08 -2.03
C ASN A 89 -12.59 13.63 -2.68
N THR A 90 -13.29 12.79 -3.42
CA THR A 90 -14.53 13.17 -4.12
C THR A 90 -15.70 13.50 -3.18
N LEU A 91 -15.54 13.33 -1.86
CA LEU A 91 -16.50 13.82 -0.86
C LEU A 91 -16.34 15.32 -0.56
N LYS A 92 -15.18 15.91 -0.89
CA LYS A 92 -14.85 17.31 -0.63
C LYS A 92 -14.49 18.10 -1.88
N CYS A 93 -14.02 17.42 -2.92
CA CYS A 93 -13.65 18.00 -4.22
C CYS A 93 -14.57 17.47 -5.30
N THR A 94 -14.97 18.33 -6.24
CA THR A 94 -15.82 17.92 -7.36
C THR A 94 -14.96 17.43 -8.53
N SER A 95 -13.74 17.95 -8.64
CA SER A 95 -12.80 17.62 -9.70
C SER A 95 -11.36 17.63 -9.19
N ALA A 96 -10.48 16.87 -9.84
CA ALA A 96 -9.04 16.93 -9.59
C ALA A 96 -8.43 18.30 -9.95
N SER A 97 -9.09 19.05 -10.84
CA SER A 97 -8.70 20.44 -11.18
C SER A 97 -8.79 21.39 -9.98
N ASP A 98 -9.57 21.06 -8.96
CA ASP A 98 -9.74 21.87 -7.75
C ASP A 98 -8.45 21.91 -6.89
N LEU A 99 -7.48 21.04 -7.17
CA LEU A 99 -6.28 20.88 -6.34
C LEU A 99 -5.10 21.78 -6.75
N ASP A 100 -5.10 22.33 -7.97
CA ASP A 100 -3.96 23.09 -8.54
C ASP A 100 -2.60 22.38 -8.34
N LEU A 101 -2.58 21.06 -8.61
CA LEU A 101 -1.40 20.22 -8.50
C LEU A 101 -0.96 19.72 -9.88
N ASN A 102 0.34 19.47 -10.05
CA ASN A 102 0.84 18.80 -11.26
C ASN A 102 0.62 17.28 -11.15
N ILE A 103 -0.47 16.83 -11.77
CA ILE A 103 -0.96 15.45 -11.64
C ILE A 103 -1.10 14.77 -13.00
N ILE A 104 -0.82 13.46 -13.03
CA ILE A 104 -0.92 12.61 -14.22
C ILE A 104 -1.97 11.54 -13.95
N GLN A 105 -2.94 11.41 -14.85
CA GLN A 105 -4.03 10.45 -14.74
C GLN A 105 -3.52 9.00 -14.73
N THR A 106 -4.13 8.16 -13.88
CA THR A 106 -3.86 6.72 -13.84
C THR A 106 -5.06 5.91 -14.35
N ALA A 107 -4.90 4.59 -14.41
CA ALA A 107 -5.98 3.68 -14.80
C ALA A 107 -7.09 3.55 -13.73
N VAL A 108 -6.85 4.01 -12.51
CA VAL A 108 -7.86 4.00 -11.43
C VAL A 108 -8.49 5.40 -11.34
N PRO A 109 -9.82 5.52 -11.42
CA PRO A 109 -10.51 6.81 -11.30
C PRO A 109 -10.14 7.55 -10.02
N ASP A 110 -10.05 8.88 -10.10
CA ASP A 110 -9.72 9.77 -8.98
C ASP A 110 -8.35 9.54 -8.33
N VAL A 111 -7.50 8.71 -8.95
CA VAL A 111 -6.13 8.44 -8.51
C VAL A 111 -5.15 8.95 -9.57
N PHE A 112 -4.17 9.72 -9.12
CA PHE A 112 -3.21 10.40 -9.97
C PHE A 112 -1.78 10.17 -9.48
N GLU A 113 -0.84 10.08 -10.41
CA GLU A 113 0.57 10.29 -10.10
C GLU A 113 0.81 11.78 -9.83
N LEU A 114 1.50 12.09 -8.74
CA LEU A 114 1.95 13.44 -8.42
C LEU A 114 3.32 13.66 -9.07
N ALA A 115 3.36 14.46 -10.13
CA ALA A 115 4.57 14.74 -10.90
C ALA A 115 5.51 15.73 -10.20
N GLU A 116 5.07 16.32 -9.11
CA GLU A 116 5.84 17.22 -8.26
C GLU A 116 6.15 16.62 -6.88
N LYS A 117 6.96 17.34 -6.09
CA LYS A 117 7.32 16.89 -4.75
C LYS A 117 6.18 17.13 -3.78
N PHE A 118 5.72 16.07 -3.10
CA PHE A 118 4.73 16.18 -2.04
C PHE A 118 5.18 17.11 -0.89
N ASP A 119 4.35 18.09 -0.54
CA ASP A 119 4.48 18.94 0.65
C ASP A 119 3.39 18.60 1.69
N HIS A 120 3.82 18.02 2.82
CA HIS A 120 2.97 17.69 3.96
C HIS A 120 2.33 18.92 4.65
N ARG A 121 2.81 20.13 4.35
CA ARG A 121 2.25 21.39 4.89
C ARG A 121 1.17 21.97 3.98
N CYS A 122 0.93 21.38 2.81
CA CYS A 122 -0.11 21.80 1.88
C CYS A 122 -1.48 21.85 2.60
N PRO A 123 -2.18 23.01 2.60
CA PRO A 123 -3.49 23.14 3.23
C PRO A 123 -4.50 22.13 2.68
N LEU A 124 -4.55 21.95 1.36
CA LEU A 124 -5.43 20.98 0.69
C LEU A 124 -5.21 19.54 1.20
N TYR A 125 -3.95 19.15 1.43
CA TYR A 125 -3.64 17.85 2.05
C TYR A 125 -4.17 17.77 3.47
N ASN A 126 -3.93 18.81 4.29
CA ASN A 126 -4.30 18.82 5.71
C ASN A 126 -5.82 18.90 5.93
N GLU A 127 -6.53 19.59 5.05
CA GLU A 127 -8.00 19.70 5.02
C GLU A 127 -8.68 18.45 4.45
N GLY A 128 -7.90 17.51 3.90
CA GLY A 128 -8.40 16.23 3.38
C GLY A 128 -9.02 16.33 2.00
N MET A 129 -8.59 17.29 1.18
CA MET A 129 -9.00 17.39 -0.23
C MET A 129 -8.41 16.26 -1.08
N TYR A 130 -7.27 15.70 -0.67
CA TYR A 130 -6.68 14.49 -1.25
C TYR A 130 -5.87 13.71 -0.21
N PHE A 131 -5.55 12.46 -0.54
CA PHE A 131 -4.75 11.56 0.28
C PHE A 131 -3.54 11.08 -0.50
N VAL A 132 -2.36 11.04 0.13
CA VAL A 132 -1.21 10.34 -0.43
C VAL A 132 -1.42 8.84 -0.22
N GLN A 133 -1.63 8.11 -1.31
CA GLN A 133 -1.96 6.69 -1.30
C GLN A 133 -1.41 6.06 -2.58
N ASN A 134 -0.62 4.99 -2.45
CA ASN A 134 -0.05 4.31 -3.62
C ASN A 134 -1.18 3.78 -4.53
N LEU A 135 -0.99 3.88 -5.85
CA LEU A 135 -1.98 3.46 -6.84
C LEU A 135 -2.49 2.03 -6.61
N SER A 136 -1.60 1.08 -6.31
CA SER A 136 -2.02 -0.31 -6.07
C SER A 136 -2.85 -0.47 -4.79
N SER A 137 -2.67 0.41 -3.79
CA SER A 137 -3.51 0.43 -2.58
C SER A 137 -4.90 1.03 -2.79
N CYS A 138 -5.19 1.65 -3.93
CA CYS A 138 -6.53 2.14 -4.28
C CYS A 138 -7.38 1.07 -4.98
N ILE A 139 -6.73 0.08 -5.59
CA ILE A 139 -7.35 -1.00 -6.35
C ILE A 139 -8.42 -1.75 -5.55
N PRO A 140 -8.23 -2.16 -4.28
CA PRO A 140 -9.20 -3.03 -3.62
C PRO A 140 -10.58 -2.41 -3.47
N ALA A 141 -10.64 -1.14 -3.09
CA ALA A 141 -11.91 -0.42 -2.96
C ALA A 141 -12.54 -0.17 -4.34
N PHE A 142 -11.73 0.18 -5.35
CA PHE A 142 -12.19 0.36 -6.72
C PHE A 142 -12.80 -0.92 -7.32
N VAL A 143 -12.09 -2.05 -7.20
CA VAL A 143 -12.55 -3.37 -7.67
C VAL A 143 -13.77 -3.83 -6.90
N LEU A 144 -13.84 -3.58 -5.58
CA LEU A 144 -15.03 -3.91 -4.81
C LEU A 144 -16.24 -3.08 -5.24
N GLY A 145 -16.03 -1.83 -5.65
CA GLY A 145 -17.02 -0.94 -6.26
C GLY A 145 -18.42 -0.98 -5.65
N PRO A 146 -18.59 -0.94 -4.31
CA PRO A 146 -19.88 -1.14 -3.66
C PRO A 146 -20.92 -0.11 -4.15
N PRO A 147 -22.17 -0.52 -4.44
CA PRO A 147 -23.21 0.42 -4.83
C PRO A 147 -23.50 1.46 -3.75
N GLN A 148 -24.03 2.62 -4.17
CA GLN A 148 -24.62 3.57 -3.23
C GLN A 148 -25.73 2.89 -2.40
N ASN A 149 -25.91 3.33 -1.16
CA ASN A 149 -26.86 2.81 -0.17
C ASN A 149 -26.63 1.37 0.31
N SER A 150 -25.57 0.68 -0.15
CA SER A 150 -25.22 -0.65 0.36
C SER A 150 -24.52 -0.62 1.71
N VAL A 151 -24.35 -1.79 2.33
CA VAL A 151 -23.57 -1.95 3.57
C VAL A 151 -22.28 -2.72 3.30
N VAL A 152 -21.16 -2.11 3.68
CA VAL A 152 -19.81 -2.63 3.43
C VAL A 152 -19.06 -2.82 4.74
N MET A 153 -18.24 -3.86 4.84
CA MET A 153 -17.33 -4.06 5.96
C MET A 153 -15.86 -4.02 5.51
N ASP A 154 -15.08 -3.12 6.10
CA ASP A 154 -13.63 -3.13 6.06
C ASP A 154 -13.10 -3.85 7.30
N THR A 155 -12.58 -5.06 7.09
CA THR A 155 -12.22 -6.00 8.17
C THR A 155 -10.93 -5.64 8.91
N CYS A 156 -10.08 -4.78 8.32
CA CYS A 156 -8.77 -4.38 8.84
C CYS A 156 -8.48 -2.92 8.45
N ALA A 157 -9.29 -2.01 8.98
CA ALA A 157 -9.52 -0.69 8.40
C ALA A 157 -8.37 0.32 8.56
N ALA A 158 -7.59 0.28 9.64
CA ALA A 158 -6.61 1.34 9.86
C ALA A 158 -5.43 1.25 8.87
N PRO A 159 -4.88 2.39 8.40
CA PRO A 159 -5.12 3.75 8.90
C PRO A 159 -6.36 4.46 8.31
N GLY A 160 -7.19 3.80 7.50
CA GLY A 160 -8.45 4.35 6.98
C GLY A 160 -8.42 4.77 5.51
N ASN A 161 -7.29 4.62 4.81
CA ASN A 161 -7.17 5.02 3.40
C ASN A 161 -8.14 4.26 2.48
N LYS A 162 -8.32 2.94 2.70
CA LYS A 162 -9.25 2.12 1.92
C LYS A 162 -10.69 2.33 2.38
N THR A 163 -10.92 2.42 3.69
CA THR A 163 -12.22 2.74 4.28
C THR A 163 -12.82 4.04 3.75
N THR A 164 -12.03 5.12 3.72
CA THR A 164 -12.47 6.42 3.20
C THR A 164 -12.62 6.42 1.68
N HIS A 165 -11.94 5.51 0.97
CA HIS A 165 -12.16 5.29 -0.45
C HIS A 165 -13.50 4.57 -0.70
N LEU A 166 -13.85 3.56 0.10
CA LEU A 166 -15.17 2.93 0.03
C LEU A 166 -16.30 3.95 0.25
N SER A 167 -16.17 4.79 1.27
CA SER A 167 -17.13 5.87 1.55
C SER A 167 -17.28 6.84 0.37
N ALA A 168 -16.16 7.23 -0.27
CA ALA A 168 -16.14 8.08 -1.45
C ALA A 168 -16.85 7.43 -2.66
N ILE A 169 -16.58 6.15 -2.94
CA ILE A 169 -17.25 5.38 -4.00
C ILE A 169 -18.76 5.31 -3.76
N MET A 170 -19.17 5.13 -2.51
CA MET A 170 -20.57 5.10 -2.09
C MET A 170 -21.19 6.51 -1.96
N LYS A 171 -20.45 7.57 -2.30
CA LYS A 171 -20.91 8.97 -2.21
C LYS A 171 -21.52 9.34 -0.86
N ASN A 172 -20.89 8.90 0.25
CA ASN A 172 -21.39 9.11 1.61
C ASN A 172 -22.79 8.52 1.91
N THR A 173 -23.28 7.58 1.09
CA THR A 173 -24.57 6.87 1.30
C THR A 173 -24.36 5.47 1.89
N GLY A 174 -25.40 4.84 2.42
CA GLY A 174 -25.31 3.50 3.01
C GLY A 174 -24.48 3.47 4.29
N ARG A 175 -23.69 2.41 4.51
CA ARG A 175 -22.87 2.24 5.72
C ARG A 175 -21.56 1.51 5.44
N VAL A 176 -20.48 1.96 6.07
CA VAL A 176 -19.17 1.29 6.07
C VAL A 176 -18.77 0.94 7.51
N TYR A 177 -18.84 -0.34 7.90
CA TYR A 177 -18.25 -0.79 9.17
C TYR A 177 -16.73 -0.88 9.01
N ALA A 178 -15.99 -0.17 9.86
CA ALA A 178 -14.53 -0.08 9.77
C ALA A 178 -13.88 -0.69 11.02
N VAL A 179 -13.45 -1.95 10.91
CA VAL A 179 -12.97 -2.74 12.05
C VAL A 179 -11.46 -2.60 12.18
N GLU A 180 -10.99 -2.22 13.37
CA GLU A 180 -9.56 -2.20 13.69
C GLU A 180 -9.31 -2.72 15.11
N ARG A 181 -8.43 -3.71 15.24
CA ARG A 181 -8.11 -4.34 16.52
C ARG A 181 -7.24 -3.47 17.42
N SER A 182 -6.22 -2.82 16.86
CA SER A 182 -5.26 -2.03 17.64
C SER A 182 -5.87 -0.69 18.04
N ARG A 183 -6.01 -0.46 19.35
CA ARG A 183 -6.52 0.82 19.90
C ARG A 183 -5.73 2.03 19.41
N GLY A 184 -4.41 1.89 19.25
CA GLY A 184 -3.56 2.98 18.73
C GLY A 184 -3.85 3.30 17.26
N ARG A 185 -3.99 2.26 16.43
CA ARG A 185 -4.33 2.43 15.01
C ARG A 185 -5.79 2.84 14.81
N PHE A 186 -6.68 2.48 15.73
CA PHE A 186 -8.08 2.87 15.74
C PHE A 186 -8.24 4.40 15.86
N ALA A 187 -7.45 5.05 16.71
CA ALA A 187 -7.42 6.52 16.78
C ALA A 187 -6.99 7.16 15.45
N THR A 188 -6.01 6.57 14.76
CA THR A 188 -5.60 7.01 13.42
C THR A 188 -6.73 6.85 12.40
N LEU A 189 -7.45 5.72 12.43
CA LEU A 189 -8.64 5.50 11.60
C LEU A 189 -9.70 6.57 11.83
N GLN A 190 -10.05 6.86 13.09
CA GLN A 190 -11.03 7.89 13.43
C GLN A 190 -10.60 9.28 12.93
N SER A 191 -9.32 9.63 13.09
CA SER A 191 -8.77 10.89 12.57
C SER A 191 -8.84 10.95 11.05
N MET A 192 -8.53 9.85 10.34
CA MET A 192 -8.62 9.77 8.89
C MET A 192 -10.06 9.93 8.39
N VAL A 193 -11.03 9.27 9.04
CA VAL A 193 -12.47 9.37 8.72
C VAL A 193 -12.98 10.79 8.93
N GLY A 194 -12.63 11.43 10.05
CA GLY A 194 -12.99 12.82 10.31
C GLY A 194 -12.36 13.77 9.28
N LYS A 195 -11.08 13.58 8.96
CA LYS A 195 -10.37 14.35 7.94
C LYS A 195 -10.98 14.19 6.55
N SER A 196 -11.48 13.00 6.19
CA SER A 196 -12.09 12.78 4.89
C SER A 196 -13.50 13.36 4.73
N GLY A 197 -14.18 13.68 5.82
CA GLY A 197 -15.61 14.04 5.78
C GLY A 197 -16.50 12.84 5.42
N ALA A 198 -16.04 11.62 5.72
CA ALA A 198 -16.83 10.42 5.51
C ALA A 198 -17.87 10.28 6.63
N THR A 199 -19.15 10.42 6.30
CA THR A 199 -20.25 10.46 7.29
C THR A 199 -20.96 9.12 7.46
N ASN A 200 -20.77 8.19 6.52
CA ASN A 200 -21.38 6.86 6.53
C ASN A 200 -20.47 5.78 7.16
N VAL A 201 -19.33 6.15 7.73
CA VAL A 201 -18.39 5.20 8.33
C VAL A 201 -18.70 5.01 9.82
N VAL A 202 -18.78 3.75 10.25
CA VAL A 202 -18.94 3.34 11.65
C VAL A 202 -17.66 2.62 12.10
N PRO A 203 -16.73 3.31 12.78
CA PRO A 203 -15.51 2.69 13.29
C PRO A 203 -15.80 1.74 14.46
N ILE A 204 -15.23 0.53 14.42
CA ILE A 204 -15.36 -0.49 15.47
C ILE A 204 -13.97 -0.89 15.97
N ASN A 205 -13.68 -0.65 17.25
CA ASN A 205 -12.43 -1.11 17.86
C ASN A 205 -12.59 -2.55 18.39
N SER A 206 -12.44 -3.54 17.51
CA SER A 206 -12.55 -4.95 17.86
C SER A 206 -11.61 -5.80 16.99
N ASP A 207 -11.38 -7.04 17.43
CA ASP A 207 -10.80 -8.05 16.56
C ASP A 207 -11.93 -8.58 15.66
N PHE A 208 -11.76 -8.47 14.34
CA PHE A 208 -12.76 -8.95 13.36
C PHE A 208 -13.16 -10.41 13.61
N LEU A 209 -12.20 -11.26 14.02
CA LEU A 209 -12.47 -12.68 14.30
C LEU A 209 -13.41 -12.89 15.50
N LYS A 210 -13.64 -11.88 16.34
CA LYS A 210 -14.53 -11.91 17.49
C LYS A 210 -15.93 -11.35 17.21
N LEU A 211 -16.17 -10.78 16.02
CA LEU A 211 -17.50 -10.28 15.67
C LEU A 211 -18.46 -11.45 15.43
N ASP A 212 -19.71 -11.29 15.82
CA ASP A 212 -20.78 -12.23 15.51
C ASP A 212 -21.42 -11.85 14.16
N PRO A 213 -21.37 -12.71 13.13
CA PRO A 213 -21.98 -12.43 11.83
C PRO A 213 -23.48 -12.09 11.92
N GLU A 214 -24.19 -12.58 12.94
CA GLU A 214 -25.62 -12.28 13.13
C GLU A 214 -25.87 -10.80 13.46
N ASP A 215 -24.97 -10.15 14.22
CA ASP A 215 -25.05 -8.71 14.53
C ASP A 215 -24.81 -7.83 13.28
N PHE A 216 -24.23 -8.41 12.23
CA PHE A 216 -23.86 -7.73 10.99
C PHE A 216 -24.53 -8.38 9.78
N GLY A 217 -25.74 -8.91 9.98
CA GLY A 217 -26.53 -9.54 8.92
C GLY A 217 -26.87 -8.60 7.76
N ASP A 218 -26.72 -7.27 7.91
CA ASP A 218 -26.92 -6.28 6.86
C ASP A 218 -25.73 -6.16 5.88
N VAL A 219 -24.54 -6.71 6.19
CA VAL A 219 -23.34 -6.58 5.36
C VAL A 219 -23.48 -7.33 4.03
N GLU A 220 -23.37 -6.59 2.93
CA GLU A 220 -23.48 -7.12 1.56
C GLU A 220 -22.13 -7.20 0.85
N TYR A 221 -21.17 -6.36 1.24
CA TYR A 221 -19.87 -6.22 0.59
C TYR A 221 -18.75 -6.17 1.62
N ALA A 222 -17.54 -6.64 1.28
CA ALA A 222 -16.43 -6.51 2.21
C ALA A 222 -15.06 -6.31 1.55
N LEU A 223 -14.19 -5.61 2.28
CA LEU A 223 -12.79 -5.42 1.94
C LEU A 223 -11.92 -6.12 2.99
N VAL A 224 -11.04 -7.00 2.52
CA VAL A 224 -10.14 -7.82 3.32
C VAL A 224 -8.70 -7.47 2.95
N ASP A 225 -8.14 -6.50 3.67
CA ASP A 225 -6.73 -6.07 3.56
C ASP A 225 -6.00 -6.34 4.88
N PRO A 226 -5.75 -7.62 5.21
CA PRO A 226 -5.24 -8.02 6.51
C PRO A 226 -3.75 -7.68 6.66
N SER A 227 -3.24 -7.90 7.87
CA SER A 227 -1.80 -7.81 8.11
C SER A 227 -1.04 -8.77 7.19
N CYS A 228 -0.02 -8.24 6.53
CA CYS A 228 0.81 -8.94 5.54
C CYS A 228 2.30 -8.84 5.95
N SER A 229 3.19 -9.56 5.26
CA SER A 229 4.64 -9.44 5.48
C SER A 229 5.19 -8.04 5.23
N GLY A 230 4.55 -7.27 4.34
CA GLY A 230 4.99 -5.98 3.85
C GLY A 230 6.09 -6.08 2.79
N SER A 231 6.35 -7.28 2.27
CA SER A 231 7.44 -7.56 1.33
C SER A 231 7.35 -6.76 0.03
N GLY A 232 6.15 -6.34 -0.38
CA GLY A 232 5.94 -5.47 -1.55
C GLY A 232 6.19 -3.99 -1.27
N ILE A 233 6.18 -3.56 -0.01
CA ILE A 233 6.46 -2.17 0.38
C ILE A 233 7.97 -1.98 0.55
N HIS A 234 8.64 -2.96 1.15
CA HIS A 234 10.05 -2.89 1.50
C HIS A 234 10.94 -3.46 0.39
N ARG A 235 11.83 -2.62 -0.17
CA ARG A 235 12.82 -3.04 -1.19
C ARG A 235 13.84 -4.06 -0.68
N VAL A 236 13.95 -4.21 0.63
CA VAL A 236 14.79 -5.21 1.29
C VAL A 236 13.91 -5.86 2.34
N TYR A 237 13.44 -7.07 2.02
CA TYR A 237 12.66 -7.91 2.92
C TYR A 237 13.46 -9.19 3.17
N GLU A 238 13.71 -9.50 4.44
CA GLU A 238 14.29 -10.79 4.83
C GLU A 238 13.15 -11.80 4.94
N ARG A 239 13.22 -12.84 4.11
CA ARG A 239 12.18 -13.86 4.06
C ARG A 239 12.21 -14.70 5.34
N ASP A 240 11.05 -14.82 5.95
CA ASP A 240 10.80 -15.68 7.12
C ASP A 240 9.61 -16.59 6.80
N ASP A 241 9.91 -17.86 6.50
CA ASP A 241 8.90 -18.84 6.09
C ASP A 241 7.92 -19.18 7.22
N ALA A 242 8.35 -19.14 8.48
CA ALA A 242 7.46 -19.41 9.61
C ALA A 242 6.43 -18.29 9.73
N ARG A 243 6.90 -17.03 9.68
CA ARG A 243 6.03 -15.87 9.70
C ARG A 243 5.07 -15.81 8.51
N LEU A 244 5.54 -16.16 7.30
CA LEU A 244 4.66 -16.21 6.12
C LEU A 244 3.53 -17.23 6.30
N ARG A 245 3.82 -18.41 6.85
CA ARG A 245 2.80 -19.42 7.16
C ARG A 245 1.80 -18.93 8.22
N ASP A 246 2.28 -18.28 9.28
CA ASP A 246 1.40 -17.74 10.33
C ASP A 246 0.47 -16.65 9.78
N LEU A 247 1.00 -15.74 8.96
CA LEU A 247 0.23 -14.69 8.31
C LEU A 247 -0.82 -15.29 7.35
N GLN A 248 -0.43 -16.23 6.52
CA GLN A 248 -1.35 -16.96 5.65
C GLN A 248 -2.50 -17.60 6.45
N ASN A 249 -2.20 -18.28 7.56
CA ASN A 249 -3.22 -18.90 8.40
C ASN A 249 -4.21 -17.87 8.97
N VAL A 250 -3.72 -16.70 9.40
CA VAL A 250 -4.59 -15.61 9.88
C VAL A 250 -5.45 -15.06 8.74
N GLN A 251 -4.87 -14.86 7.56
CA GLN A 251 -5.56 -14.35 6.37
C GLN A 251 -6.72 -15.27 5.96
N VAL A 252 -6.47 -16.58 5.88
CA VAL A 252 -7.50 -17.59 5.60
C VAL A 252 -8.59 -17.56 6.67
N ARG A 253 -8.24 -17.50 7.96
CA ARG A 253 -9.24 -17.45 9.05
C ARG A 253 -10.14 -16.23 8.97
N ILE A 254 -9.60 -15.06 8.61
CA ILE A 254 -10.39 -13.84 8.42
C ILE A 254 -11.40 -14.05 7.29
N ILE A 255 -10.97 -14.58 6.15
CA ILE A 255 -11.86 -14.80 5.01
C ILE A 255 -12.92 -15.87 5.32
N THR A 256 -12.54 -16.99 5.96
CA THR A 256 -13.49 -18.04 6.37
C THR A 256 -14.53 -17.51 7.36
N LYS A 257 -14.12 -16.64 8.30
CA LYS A 257 -15.06 -15.97 9.21
C LYS A 257 -16.01 -15.03 8.46
N LEU A 258 -15.47 -14.25 7.53
CA LEU A 258 -16.27 -13.34 6.68
C LEU A 258 -17.29 -14.10 5.82
N ALA A 259 -16.94 -15.27 5.30
CA ALA A 259 -17.84 -16.09 4.49
C ALA A 259 -19.11 -16.55 5.24
N GLN A 260 -19.11 -16.51 6.58
CA GLN A 260 -20.27 -16.82 7.42
C GLN A 260 -21.34 -15.71 7.41
N PHE A 261 -21.03 -14.51 6.89
CA PHE A 261 -21.97 -13.39 6.85
C PHE A 261 -23.04 -13.67 5.78
N ARG A 262 -24.29 -13.82 6.24
CA ARG A 262 -25.41 -14.36 5.45
C ARG A 262 -25.67 -13.59 4.15
N ASN A 263 -25.63 -12.26 4.20
CA ASN A 263 -25.96 -11.41 3.06
C ASN A 263 -24.73 -10.99 2.23
N LEU A 264 -23.53 -11.49 2.55
CA LEU A 264 -22.31 -11.14 1.83
C LEU A 264 -22.39 -11.63 0.38
N ARG A 265 -22.37 -10.69 -0.57
CA ARG A 265 -22.47 -10.94 -2.01
C ARG A 265 -21.12 -10.98 -2.70
N ARG A 266 -20.19 -10.12 -2.30
CA ARG A 266 -18.83 -10.11 -2.84
C ARG A 266 -17.85 -9.48 -1.87
N PHE A 267 -16.59 -9.89 -1.95
CA PHE A 267 -15.52 -9.27 -1.20
C PHE A 267 -14.24 -9.21 -2.01
N VAL A 268 -13.39 -8.23 -1.70
CA VAL A 268 -12.04 -8.16 -2.26
C VAL A 268 -11.04 -8.53 -1.19
N TYR A 269 -10.14 -9.45 -1.53
CA TYR A 269 -8.96 -9.75 -0.74
C TYR A 269 -7.74 -9.05 -1.34
N SER A 270 -6.90 -8.44 -0.51
CA SER A 270 -5.67 -7.82 -0.97
C SER A 270 -4.53 -7.91 0.04
N THR A 271 -3.30 -7.87 -0.45
CA THR A 271 -2.13 -7.68 0.42
C THR A 271 -1.06 -6.81 -0.23
N CYS A 272 -0.20 -6.30 0.64
CA CYS A 272 1.05 -5.60 0.33
C CYS A 272 2.26 -6.55 0.18
N SER A 273 2.03 -7.80 -0.22
CA SER A 273 3.04 -8.85 -0.34
C SER A 273 3.33 -9.19 -1.81
N VAL A 274 4.52 -9.72 -2.07
CA VAL A 274 4.87 -10.34 -3.36
C VAL A 274 4.86 -11.87 -3.30
N HIS A 275 4.68 -12.46 -2.12
CA HIS A 275 4.80 -13.89 -1.85
C HIS A 275 3.50 -14.63 -2.13
N THR A 276 3.57 -15.72 -2.90
CA THR A 276 2.40 -16.55 -3.27
C THR A 276 1.71 -17.14 -2.05
N GLU A 277 2.46 -17.38 -0.96
CA GLU A 277 1.96 -17.90 0.32
C GLU A 277 0.88 -16.99 0.93
N GLU A 278 0.99 -15.67 0.77
CA GLU A 278 0.01 -14.69 1.24
C GLU A 278 -0.97 -14.27 0.14
N ASN A 279 -0.88 -14.86 -1.05
CA ASN A 279 -1.60 -14.44 -2.24
C ASN A 279 -2.38 -15.62 -2.83
N GLU A 280 -1.87 -16.24 -3.88
CA GLU A 280 -2.56 -17.32 -4.59
C GLU A 280 -2.79 -18.54 -3.70
N ASP A 281 -1.92 -18.85 -2.75
CA ASP A 281 -2.14 -19.97 -1.83
C ASP A 281 -3.32 -19.68 -0.87
N VAL A 282 -3.49 -18.42 -0.45
CA VAL A 282 -4.68 -18.01 0.32
C VAL A 282 -5.91 -18.14 -0.56
N VAL A 283 -5.86 -17.68 -1.80
CA VAL A 283 -6.98 -17.78 -2.74
C VAL A 283 -7.38 -19.24 -2.98
N ALA A 284 -6.41 -20.12 -3.23
CA ALA A 284 -6.64 -21.55 -3.43
C ALA A 284 -7.33 -22.17 -2.20
N LYS A 285 -6.79 -21.93 -0.98
CA LYS A 285 -7.39 -22.41 0.28
C LYS A 285 -8.80 -21.87 0.50
N VAL A 286 -9.06 -20.61 0.14
CA VAL A 286 -10.39 -20.00 0.26
C VAL A 286 -11.38 -20.65 -0.72
N LEU A 287 -11.00 -20.87 -1.97
CA LEU A 287 -11.85 -21.57 -2.96
C LEU A 287 -12.13 -23.03 -2.55
N GLU A 288 -11.19 -23.64 -1.84
CA GLU A 288 -11.37 -24.98 -1.27
C GLU A 288 -12.35 -24.99 -0.09
N THR A 289 -12.27 -24.00 0.81
CA THR A 289 -13.03 -23.98 2.08
C THR A 289 -14.37 -23.26 1.98
N CYS A 290 -14.47 -22.19 1.19
CA CYS A 290 -15.63 -21.31 1.08
C CYS A 290 -16.37 -21.58 -0.24
N LYS A 291 -17.03 -22.76 -0.33
CA LYS A 291 -17.63 -23.27 -1.58
C LYS A 291 -18.73 -22.40 -2.20
N ASP A 292 -19.35 -21.54 -1.39
CA ASP A 292 -20.37 -20.57 -1.82
C ASP A 292 -19.78 -19.42 -2.65
N PHE A 293 -18.45 -19.28 -2.69
CA PHE A 293 -17.77 -18.20 -3.41
C PHE A 293 -16.95 -18.74 -4.58
N GLU A 294 -16.78 -17.89 -5.59
CA GLU A 294 -15.89 -18.07 -6.73
C GLU A 294 -15.16 -16.77 -7.05
N LEU A 295 -14.12 -16.83 -7.88
CA LEU A 295 -13.41 -15.62 -8.30
C LEU A 295 -14.25 -14.85 -9.33
N GLY A 296 -14.46 -13.58 -9.07
CA GLY A 296 -15.05 -12.64 -10.01
C GLY A 296 -14.02 -12.14 -11.03
N VAL A 297 -14.51 -11.47 -12.08
CA VAL A 297 -13.66 -10.83 -13.09
C VAL A 297 -13.13 -9.50 -12.55
N ILE A 298 -11.80 -9.35 -12.50
CA ILE A 298 -11.14 -8.07 -12.28
C ILE A 298 -10.85 -7.47 -13.65
N GLY A 299 -11.43 -6.31 -13.97
CA GLY A 299 -11.37 -5.73 -15.31
C GLY A 299 -9.96 -5.45 -15.85
N ASP A 300 -9.88 -5.05 -17.12
CA ASP A 300 -8.63 -4.93 -17.88
C ASP A 300 -7.87 -3.60 -17.68
N PHE A 301 -8.23 -2.82 -16.64
CA PHE A 301 -7.56 -1.57 -16.28
C PHE A 301 -6.13 -1.79 -15.74
N TRP A 302 -5.80 -3.03 -15.38
CA TRP A 302 -4.49 -3.44 -14.88
C TRP A 302 -3.99 -4.60 -15.71
N SER A 303 -2.73 -4.60 -16.15
CA SER A 303 -2.23 -5.64 -17.07
C SER A 303 -1.57 -6.82 -16.37
N THR A 304 -0.93 -6.61 -15.21
CA THR A 304 -0.19 -7.66 -14.52
C THR A 304 -1.12 -8.58 -13.73
N ARG A 305 -1.09 -9.87 -14.06
CA ARG A 305 -1.93 -10.95 -13.50
C ARG A 305 -1.14 -11.83 -12.51
N GLY A 306 -1.78 -12.86 -11.96
CA GLY A 306 -1.20 -13.79 -10.97
C GLY A 306 -0.06 -14.67 -11.49
N ASP A 307 0.52 -15.49 -10.61
CA ASP A 307 1.50 -16.53 -11.02
C ASP A 307 0.80 -17.60 -11.87
N THR A 308 1.34 -17.89 -13.06
CA THR A 308 0.76 -18.80 -14.06
C THR A 308 0.70 -20.27 -13.62
N LYS A 309 1.35 -20.63 -12.51
CA LYS A 309 1.20 -21.96 -11.88
C LYS A 309 -0.22 -22.20 -11.36
N TYR A 310 -0.99 -21.14 -11.13
CA TYR A 310 -2.36 -21.22 -10.63
C TYR A 310 -3.33 -21.08 -11.79
N HIS A 311 -4.28 -22.01 -11.90
CA HIS A 311 -5.28 -22.03 -12.99
C HIS A 311 -6.17 -20.77 -13.04
N PHE A 312 -6.20 -19.99 -11.95
CA PHE A 312 -6.93 -18.72 -11.84
C PHE A 312 -6.03 -17.48 -11.97
N SER A 313 -4.81 -17.62 -12.52
CA SER A 313 -3.85 -16.51 -12.64
C SER A 313 -4.47 -15.26 -13.28
N GLU A 314 -5.32 -15.44 -14.29
CA GLU A 314 -5.98 -14.36 -15.02
C GLU A 314 -7.12 -13.67 -14.23
N ASN A 315 -7.61 -14.30 -13.16
CA ASN A 315 -8.68 -13.75 -12.32
C ASN A 315 -8.17 -12.84 -11.19
N VAL A 316 -6.85 -12.78 -10.99
CA VAL A 316 -6.21 -12.03 -9.92
C VAL A 316 -5.21 -11.04 -10.48
N ILE A 317 -4.88 -10.02 -9.72
CA ILE A 317 -3.95 -8.97 -10.14
C ILE A 317 -2.77 -8.87 -9.21
N ARG A 318 -1.61 -8.61 -9.81
CA ARG A 318 -0.36 -8.37 -9.10
C ARG A 318 0.22 -7.03 -9.49
N SER A 319 0.97 -6.45 -8.57
CA SER A 319 1.92 -5.39 -8.84
C SER A 319 3.26 -5.76 -8.24
N TYR A 320 4.34 -5.30 -8.86
CA TYR A 320 5.69 -5.52 -8.39
C TYR A 320 6.40 -4.19 -8.14
N PRO A 321 7.29 -4.11 -7.12
CA PRO A 321 7.98 -2.86 -6.77
C PRO A 321 8.92 -2.32 -7.85
N ASP A 322 9.34 -3.18 -8.77
CA ASP A 322 10.24 -2.89 -9.89
C ASP A 322 9.50 -2.60 -11.21
N SER A 323 8.16 -2.63 -11.18
CA SER A 323 7.34 -2.29 -12.34
C SER A 323 7.57 -0.86 -12.82
N SER A 324 7.43 -0.65 -14.14
CA SER A 324 7.50 0.68 -14.77
C SER A 324 6.40 1.64 -14.27
N LEU A 325 5.33 1.10 -13.69
CA LEU A 325 4.26 1.87 -13.05
C LEU A 325 4.71 2.54 -11.74
N GLY A 326 5.85 2.17 -11.16
CA GLY A 326 6.39 2.82 -9.96
C GLY A 326 5.55 2.60 -8.70
N THR A 327 4.74 1.53 -8.67
CA THR A 327 3.88 1.15 -7.54
C THR A 327 4.59 0.26 -6.52
N ILE A 328 3.97 0.02 -5.37
CA ILE A 328 4.43 -1.03 -4.44
C ILE A 328 4.05 -2.42 -4.96
N GLY A 329 4.76 -3.45 -4.49
CA GLY A 329 4.33 -4.83 -4.64
C GLY A 329 2.99 -5.05 -3.95
N PHE A 330 2.03 -5.63 -4.68
CA PHE A 330 0.65 -5.72 -4.23
C PHE A 330 -0.09 -6.87 -4.91
N PHE A 331 -1.13 -7.37 -4.27
CA PHE A 331 -2.02 -8.40 -4.80
C PHE A 331 -3.47 -8.05 -4.51
N ALA A 332 -4.37 -8.36 -5.45
CA ALA A 332 -5.80 -8.35 -5.16
C ALA A 332 -6.56 -9.46 -5.91
N SER A 333 -7.60 -9.98 -5.26
CA SER A 333 -8.57 -10.92 -5.83
C SER A 333 -9.99 -10.51 -5.46
N LEU A 334 -10.93 -10.65 -6.40
CA LEU A 334 -12.35 -10.42 -6.18
C LEU A 334 -13.05 -11.76 -6.04
N PHE A 335 -13.81 -11.93 -4.96
CA PHE A 335 -14.69 -13.08 -4.76
C PHE A 335 -16.14 -12.65 -4.86
N VAL A 336 -16.95 -13.46 -5.53
CA VAL A 336 -18.39 -13.27 -5.67
C VAL A 336 -19.11 -14.51 -5.15
N ARG A 337 -20.24 -14.31 -4.45
CA ARG A 337 -21.09 -15.41 -4.01
C ARG A 337 -21.77 -16.00 -5.24
N LYS A 338 -21.70 -17.32 -5.38
CA LYS A 338 -22.39 -18.05 -6.45
C LYS A 338 -23.88 -17.79 -6.36
N GLN A 339 -24.52 -17.59 -7.50
CA GLN A 339 -25.98 -17.60 -7.55
C GLN A 339 -26.45 -19.01 -7.21
N ALA A 340 -27.51 -19.13 -6.41
CA ALA A 340 -28.14 -20.42 -6.19
C ALA A 340 -28.58 -20.96 -7.56
N GLN A 341 -28.09 -22.14 -7.94
CA GLN A 341 -28.52 -22.84 -9.14
C GLN A 341 -29.95 -23.34 -9.00
#